data_AF-A0A7Y8LK92-F1
#
_entry.id   AF-A0A7Y8LK92-F1
#
_cell.length_a   1.000
_cell.length_b   1.000
_cell.length_c   1.000
_cell.angle_alpha   90.00
_cell.angle_beta   90.00
_cell.angle_gamma   90.00
#
_symmetry.space_group_name_H-M   'P 1'
#
loop_
_entity.id
_entity.type
_entity.pdbx_description
1 polymer ?
#
loop_
_entity_poly.entity_id
_entity_poly.type
_entity_poly.pdbx_seq_one_letter_code
_entity_poly.pdbx_strand_id
1 'polypeptide(L)'
;MDWRGLRVTVFGMARSGLATIELLREAGAVLRGADLRAASEMPEAAAWLDRMGVPFVRQGPESVTGCDVAILSPGVPPDLPLFEQARAAGVRVMGDVEAACQFLRGPILGVTGSNGKTTCTALAGHLLKEGGIAAQVGGNIGTPPAAMAASSRDDQWNVLELSSFQLEMAETVRVRIAAALNVTPDHLDRHGTLEKYAAAKQRIFLNQRAEDAAVLNHENGITRGFAAQCAAQVHWFNAGGRVARGFWMEGAELVADGRAWMKAEEIPLRGRHNIENVLAAACCAHLAGVPLEALRRGVMSFPGVEHRIEFVRRVRGVDYYNDSKATNVDATIKALESFEGGLWVILGGLDKKSDYRPLRPLLEARAKAALLIGSATEIIAGHLEGSVRMERCGDLASAVALAAREAQPGDTVLLAPACASFDQFSGYEHRGRAFKQIVAGLEERG
;
A
#
# COMPACT_ATOMS: atom_id res chain seq x y z
N MET A 1 -6.55 27.86 2.75
CA MET A 1 -7.11 28.63 1.61
C MET A 1 -8.61 28.78 1.85
N ASP A 2 -9.22 29.92 1.51
CA ASP A 2 -10.68 29.98 1.42
C ASP A 2 -11.09 29.46 0.05
N TRP A 3 -11.87 28.37 0.03
CA TRP A 3 -12.27 27.66 -1.19
C TRP A 3 -13.57 28.19 -1.79
N ARG A 4 -14.32 29.01 -1.03
CA ARG A 4 -15.64 29.48 -1.45
C ARG A 4 -15.53 30.34 -2.71
N GLY A 5 -16.27 29.94 -3.74
CA GLY A 5 -16.33 30.64 -5.02
C GLY A 5 -15.11 30.44 -5.93
N LEU A 6 -14.06 29.74 -5.49
CA LEU A 6 -12.92 29.41 -6.35
C LEU A 6 -13.35 28.44 -7.45
N ARG A 7 -12.90 28.69 -8.68
CA ARG A 7 -13.11 27.80 -9.82
C ARG A 7 -12.02 26.74 -9.81
N VAL A 8 -12.43 25.51 -9.55
CA VAL A 8 -11.51 24.38 -9.36
C VAL A 8 -11.76 23.33 -10.43
N THR A 9 -10.72 22.99 -11.19
CA THR A 9 -10.74 21.79 -12.04
C THR A 9 -10.01 20.66 -11.32
N VAL A 10 -10.68 19.52 -11.12
CA VAL A 10 -10.09 18.30 -10.57
C VAL A 10 -9.75 17.33 -11.70
N PHE A 11 -8.49 16.89 -11.76
CA PHE A 11 -7.95 16.01 -12.80
C PHE A 11 -7.84 14.57 -12.29
N GLY A 12 -8.37 13.62 -13.09
CA GLY A 12 -8.45 12.20 -12.80
C GLY A 12 -9.73 11.83 -12.06
N MET A 13 -10.64 11.08 -12.70
CA MET A 13 -11.99 10.77 -12.18
C MET A 13 -12.10 9.38 -11.54
N ALA A 14 -10.99 8.89 -10.97
CA ALA A 14 -10.99 7.71 -10.10
C ALA A 14 -11.43 8.08 -8.68
N ARG A 15 -11.30 7.15 -7.72
CA ARG A 15 -11.77 7.31 -6.34
C ARG A 15 -11.30 8.60 -5.66
N SER A 16 -10.04 8.99 -5.83
CA SER A 16 -9.49 10.19 -5.17
C SER A 16 -10.04 11.50 -5.73
N GLY A 17 -10.18 11.59 -7.06
CA GLY A 17 -10.74 12.78 -7.70
C GLY A 17 -12.21 13.00 -7.36
N LEU A 18 -13.03 11.93 -7.37
CA LEU A 18 -14.44 12.03 -6.97
C LEU A 18 -14.59 12.49 -5.51
N ALA A 19 -13.80 11.92 -4.59
CA ALA A 19 -13.78 12.35 -3.18
C ALA A 19 -13.33 13.80 -3.00
N THR A 20 -12.37 14.25 -3.82
CA THR A 20 -11.89 15.64 -3.81
C THR A 20 -12.98 16.61 -4.29
N ILE A 21 -13.70 16.26 -5.35
CA ILE A 21 -14.85 17.05 -5.84
C ILE A 21 -15.90 17.16 -4.75
N GLU A 22 -16.24 16.06 -4.09
CA GLU A 22 -17.23 16.06 -3.00
C GLU A 22 -16.83 16.99 -1.85
N LEU A 23 -15.60 16.85 -1.35
CA LEU A 23 -15.06 17.71 -0.28
C LEU A 23 -15.09 19.20 -0.64
N LEU A 24 -14.63 19.56 -1.83
CA LEU A 24 -14.53 20.96 -2.23
C LEU A 24 -15.89 21.58 -2.56
N ARG A 25 -16.88 20.75 -2.92
CA ARG A 25 -18.25 21.20 -3.10
C ARG A 25 -18.83 21.64 -1.77
N GLU A 26 -18.60 20.87 -0.72
CA GLU A 26 -19.00 21.24 0.66
C GLU A 26 -18.28 22.52 1.12
N ALA A 27 -17.04 22.74 0.67
CA ALA A 27 -16.29 23.96 0.92
C ALA A 27 -16.76 25.18 0.07
N GLY A 28 -17.72 24.99 -0.83
CA GLY A 28 -18.31 26.05 -1.66
C GLY A 28 -17.52 26.40 -2.91
N ALA A 29 -16.61 25.54 -3.38
CA ALA A 29 -15.90 25.74 -4.65
C ALA A 29 -16.83 25.53 -5.86
N VAL A 30 -16.53 26.22 -6.96
CA VAL A 30 -17.17 26.01 -8.27
C VAL A 30 -16.37 24.97 -9.05
N LEU A 31 -16.94 23.80 -9.25
CA LEU A 31 -16.18 22.62 -9.65
C LEU A 31 -16.34 22.24 -11.11
N ARG A 32 -15.29 21.63 -11.66
CA ARG A 32 -15.27 20.94 -12.95
C ARG A 32 -14.39 19.69 -12.84
N GLY A 33 -14.83 18.58 -13.41
CA GLY A 33 -14.04 17.35 -13.54
C GLY A 33 -13.29 17.29 -14.88
N ALA A 34 -12.08 16.73 -14.88
CA ALA A 34 -11.31 16.45 -16.08
C ALA A 34 -10.60 15.10 -16.04
N ASP A 35 -10.55 14.38 -17.16
CA ASP A 35 -9.80 13.13 -17.32
C ASP A 35 -9.30 13.00 -18.77
N LEU A 36 -8.27 12.18 -19.00
CA LEU A 36 -7.79 11.85 -20.33
C LEU A 36 -8.81 11.00 -21.11
N ARG A 37 -9.50 10.12 -20.38
CA ARG A 37 -10.60 9.29 -20.88
C ARG A 37 -11.84 10.15 -21.10
N ALA A 38 -12.59 9.87 -22.15
CA ALA A 38 -13.90 10.44 -22.35
C ALA A 38 -14.90 9.94 -21.29
N ALA A 39 -15.98 10.70 -21.03
CA ALA A 39 -17.04 10.29 -20.12
C ALA A 39 -17.66 8.93 -20.48
N SER A 40 -17.76 8.62 -21.79
CA SER A 40 -18.24 7.34 -22.30
C SER A 40 -17.35 6.14 -21.92
N GLU A 41 -16.08 6.38 -21.63
CA GLU A 41 -15.12 5.36 -21.17
C GLU A 41 -15.13 5.21 -19.63
N MET A 42 -15.92 6.02 -18.93
CA MET A 42 -16.02 6.07 -17.47
C MET A 42 -17.47 6.20 -17.00
N PRO A 43 -18.38 5.28 -17.38
CA PRO A 43 -19.82 5.44 -17.17
C PRO A 43 -20.21 5.67 -15.70
N GLU A 44 -19.55 4.99 -14.77
CA GLU A 44 -19.80 5.17 -13.32
C GLU A 44 -19.43 6.58 -12.83
N ALA A 45 -18.27 7.09 -13.25
CA ALA A 45 -17.82 8.42 -12.86
C ALA A 45 -18.65 9.51 -13.55
N ALA A 46 -19.01 9.31 -14.82
CA ALA A 46 -19.87 10.23 -15.57
C ALA A 46 -21.26 10.36 -14.92
N ALA A 47 -21.91 9.22 -14.63
CA ALA A 47 -23.20 9.22 -13.94
C ALA A 47 -23.12 9.86 -12.54
N TRP A 48 -22.00 9.68 -11.83
CA TRP A 48 -21.77 10.33 -10.56
C TRP A 48 -21.65 11.85 -10.70
N LEU A 49 -20.87 12.35 -11.67
CA LEU A 49 -20.67 13.78 -11.93
C LEU A 49 -22.00 14.47 -12.31
N ASP A 50 -22.78 13.84 -13.19
CA ASP A 50 -24.09 14.34 -13.61
C ASP A 50 -25.04 14.49 -12.41
N ARG A 51 -25.11 13.45 -11.56
CA ARG A 51 -25.92 13.50 -10.33
C ARG A 51 -25.49 14.61 -9.39
N MET A 52 -24.21 14.96 -9.38
CA MET A 52 -23.64 16.00 -8.53
C MET A 52 -23.72 17.40 -9.16
N GLY A 53 -24.18 17.50 -10.42
CA GLY A 53 -24.23 18.74 -11.18
C GLY A 53 -22.84 19.30 -11.51
N VAL A 54 -21.82 18.45 -11.61
CA VAL A 54 -20.43 18.86 -11.85
C VAL A 54 -20.09 18.69 -13.32
N PRO A 55 -19.79 19.76 -14.07
CA PRO A 55 -19.44 19.66 -15.49
C PRO A 55 -18.15 18.85 -15.67
N PHE A 56 -18.10 18.08 -16.77
CA PHE A 56 -16.93 17.32 -17.19
C PHE A 56 -16.34 17.91 -18.47
N VAL A 57 -15.01 17.92 -18.56
CA VAL A 57 -14.28 18.26 -19.79
C VAL A 57 -13.13 17.28 -20.00
N ARG A 58 -12.81 16.97 -21.26
CA ARG A 58 -11.61 16.17 -21.54
C ARG A 58 -10.36 16.97 -21.15
N GLN A 59 -9.38 16.30 -20.55
CA GLN A 59 -8.11 16.93 -20.18
C GLN A 59 -7.41 17.52 -21.42
N GLY A 60 -7.13 18.83 -21.36
CA GLY A 60 -6.58 19.63 -22.45
C GLY A 60 -6.61 21.12 -22.09
N PRO A 61 -6.22 22.05 -22.99
CA PRO A 61 -6.16 23.48 -22.68
C PRO A 61 -7.44 24.05 -22.06
N GLU A 62 -8.62 23.64 -22.55
CA GLU A 62 -9.93 24.08 -22.02
C GLU A 62 -10.16 23.69 -20.55
N SER A 63 -9.54 22.60 -20.09
CA SER A 63 -9.68 22.12 -18.72
C SER A 63 -9.01 23.03 -17.67
N VAL A 64 -8.10 23.91 -18.08
CA VAL A 64 -7.48 24.92 -17.20
C VAL A 64 -7.94 26.35 -17.52
N THR A 65 -8.67 26.56 -18.61
CA THR A 65 -9.26 27.87 -18.94
C THR A 65 -10.23 28.33 -17.86
N GLY A 66 -10.04 29.57 -17.38
CA GLY A 66 -10.88 30.15 -16.32
C GLY A 66 -10.81 29.39 -15.00
N CYS A 67 -9.75 28.62 -14.77
CA CYS A 67 -9.50 27.87 -13.55
C CYS A 67 -8.65 28.71 -12.58
N ASP A 68 -9.02 28.75 -11.31
CA ASP A 68 -8.19 29.37 -10.27
C ASP A 68 -7.25 28.32 -9.65
N VAL A 69 -7.72 27.08 -9.48
CA VAL A 69 -6.95 25.96 -8.91
C VAL A 69 -7.15 24.66 -9.71
N ALA A 70 -6.05 24.08 -10.19
CA ALA A 70 -6.03 22.75 -10.79
C ALA A 70 -5.57 21.72 -9.74
N ILE A 71 -6.42 20.74 -9.43
CA ILE A 71 -6.10 19.69 -8.45
C ILE A 71 -5.84 18.37 -9.17
N LEU A 72 -4.68 17.80 -8.92
CA LEU A 72 -4.21 16.60 -9.62
C LEU A 72 -4.36 15.37 -8.73
N SER A 73 -5.09 14.37 -9.23
CA SER A 73 -5.03 13.02 -8.65
C SER A 73 -3.61 12.43 -8.83
N PRO A 74 -3.19 11.46 -8.02
CA PRO A 74 -1.82 10.96 -8.02
C PRO A 74 -1.35 10.37 -9.35
N GLY A 75 -2.28 9.80 -10.14
CA GLY A 75 -1.96 9.25 -11.46
C GLY A 75 -1.69 10.31 -12.54
N VAL A 76 -2.01 11.58 -12.30
CA VAL A 76 -1.88 12.67 -13.28
C VAL A 76 -0.48 13.28 -13.18
N PRO A 77 0.33 13.29 -14.27
CA PRO A 77 1.66 13.91 -14.24
C PRO A 77 1.64 15.42 -14.06
N PRO A 78 2.29 15.99 -13.02
CA PRO A 78 2.29 17.43 -12.77
C PRO A 78 3.22 18.21 -13.71
N ASP A 79 4.08 17.50 -14.45
CA ASP A 79 5.06 18.00 -15.41
C ASP A 79 4.56 17.99 -16.86
N LEU A 80 3.26 17.69 -17.08
CA LEU A 80 2.68 17.83 -18.41
C LEU A 80 2.72 19.31 -18.86
N PRO A 81 2.97 19.58 -20.16
CA PRO A 81 2.98 20.94 -20.71
C PRO A 81 1.72 21.75 -20.37
N LEU A 82 0.57 21.07 -20.26
CA LEU A 82 -0.70 21.65 -19.83
C LEU A 82 -0.59 22.37 -18.47
N PHE A 83 0.05 21.74 -17.48
CA PHE A 83 0.14 22.28 -16.12
C PHE A 83 1.28 23.29 -15.99
N GLU A 84 2.33 23.17 -16.81
CA GLU A 84 3.35 24.23 -16.93
C GLU A 84 2.72 25.53 -17.45
N GLN A 85 1.94 25.45 -18.53
CA GLN A 85 1.21 26.58 -19.10
C GLN A 85 0.18 27.14 -18.11
N ALA A 86 -0.55 26.28 -17.39
CA ALA A 86 -1.49 26.70 -16.36
C ALA A 86 -0.79 27.50 -15.25
N ARG A 87 0.35 27.01 -14.73
CA ARG A 87 1.15 27.75 -13.73
C ARG A 87 1.62 29.10 -14.27
N ALA A 88 2.10 29.14 -15.51
CA ALA A 88 2.51 30.40 -16.17
C ALA A 88 1.36 31.40 -16.33
N ALA A 89 0.13 30.91 -16.45
CA ALA A 89 -1.09 31.72 -16.49
C ALA A 89 -1.65 32.08 -15.10
N GLY A 90 -0.94 31.76 -14.01
CA GLY A 90 -1.34 32.07 -12.64
C GLY A 90 -2.29 31.05 -12.00
N VAL A 91 -2.60 29.93 -12.66
CA VAL A 91 -3.40 28.85 -12.07
C VAL A 91 -2.57 28.15 -11.00
N ARG A 92 -3.13 28.01 -9.79
CA ARG A 92 -2.47 27.21 -8.75
C ARG A 92 -2.65 25.73 -9.05
N VAL A 93 -1.55 25.01 -9.23
CA VAL A 93 -1.57 23.55 -9.44
C VAL A 93 -1.16 22.85 -8.14
N MET A 94 -1.99 21.95 -7.62
CA MET A 94 -1.70 21.20 -6.38
C MET A 94 -2.17 19.75 -6.46
N GLY A 95 -1.62 18.89 -5.59
CA GLY A 95 -2.07 17.51 -5.45
C GLY A 95 -3.36 17.39 -4.66
N ASP A 96 -4.09 16.30 -4.86
CA ASP A 96 -5.29 15.95 -4.09
C ASP A 96 -5.04 15.85 -2.58
N VAL A 97 -3.92 15.26 -2.17
CA VAL A 97 -3.52 15.14 -0.76
C VAL A 97 -3.20 16.51 -0.15
N GLU A 98 -2.51 17.38 -0.90
CA GLU A 98 -2.22 18.75 -0.49
C GLU A 98 -3.51 19.55 -0.25
N ALA A 99 -4.52 19.37 -1.11
CA ALA A 99 -5.84 19.97 -0.93
C ALA A 99 -6.57 19.38 0.29
N ALA A 100 -6.66 18.04 0.36
CA ALA A 100 -7.41 17.33 1.39
C ALA A 100 -6.86 17.58 2.80
N CYS A 101 -5.53 17.63 2.98
CA CYS A 101 -4.91 17.85 4.28
C CYS A 101 -5.24 19.22 4.90
N GLN A 102 -5.71 20.20 4.11
CA GLN A 102 -6.20 21.48 4.64
C GLN A 102 -7.52 21.34 5.40
N PHE A 103 -8.25 20.23 5.20
CA PHE A 103 -9.53 19.94 5.86
C PHE A 103 -9.42 18.87 6.95
N LEU A 104 -8.30 18.15 7.03
CA LEU A 104 -8.08 17.16 8.07
C LEU A 104 -7.83 17.84 9.42
N ARG A 105 -8.66 17.53 10.40
CA ARG A 105 -8.45 17.86 11.81
C ARG A 105 -7.59 16.81 12.49
N GLY A 106 -6.87 17.21 13.54
CA GLY A 106 -5.99 16.33 14.31
C GLY A 106 -4.62 16.07 13.66
N PRO A 107 -3.70 15.39 14.36
CA PRO A 107 -2.38 15.04 13.84
C PRO A 107 -2.42 14.08 12.64
N ILE A 108 -1.37 14.13 11.81
CA ILE A 108 -1.12 13.14 10.74
C ILE A 108 0.07 12.26 11.13
N LEU A 109 -0.13 10.94 11.04
CA LEU A 109 0.92 9.92 11.00
C LEU A 109 1.01 9.40 9.57
N GLY A 110 2.12 9.63 8.89
CA GLY A 110 2.28 9.29 7.47
C GLY A 110 3.29 8.18 7.26
N VAL A 111 3.00 7.26 6.34
CA VAL A 111 3.90 6.15 6.00
C VAL A 111 4.18 6.16 4.50
N THR A 112 5.46 6.21 4.14
CA THR A 112 5.93 6.06 2.75
C THR A 112 7.04 5.01 2.63
N GLY A 113 7.36 4.66 1.39
CA GLY A 113 8.37 3.65 1.04
C GLY A 113 8.08 3.01 -0.31
N SER A 114 9.01 2.22 -0.84
CA SER A 114 8.74 1.39 -2.02
C SER A 114 7.79 0.25 -1.62
N ASN A 115 8.12 -0.47 -0.55
CA ASN A 115 7.40 -1.65 -0.07
C ASN A 115 6.98 -1.51 1.41
N GLY A 116 6.02 -2.34 1.86
CA GLY A 116 5.59 -2.41 3.27
C GLY A 116 4.60 -1.34 3.72
N LYS A 117 4.41 -0.27 2.92
CA LYS A 117 3.54 0.87 3.23
C LYS A 117 2.16 0.47 3.76
N THR A 118 1.45 -0.39 3.04
CA THR A 118 0.08 -0.80 3.39
C THR A 118 0.03 -1.55 4.71
N THR A 119 0.91 -2.53 4.89
CA THR A 119 0.98 -3.31 6.12
C THR A 119 1.36 -2.42 7.30
N CYS A 120 2.37 -1.58 7.16
CA CYS A 120 2.80 -0.67 8.23
C CYS A 120 1.72 0.37 8.57
N THR A 121 1.02 0.92 7.58
CA THR A 121 -0.07 1.91 7.79
C THR A 121 -1.25 1.25 8.51
N ALA A 122 -1.69 0.09 8.04
CA ALA A 122 -2.78 -0.66 8.66
C ALA A 122 -2.41 -1.11 10.09
N LEU A 123 -1.19 -1.60 10.29
CA LEU A 123 -0.71 -2.00 11.60
C LEU A 123 -0.60 -0.78 12.54
N ALA A 124 -0.06 0.35 12.11
CA ALA A 124 0.01 1.55 12.95
C ALA A 124 -1.40 2.01 13.40
N GLY A 125 -2.38 2.02 12.49
CA GLY A 125 -3.77 2.32 12.83
C GLY A 125 -4.38 1.31 13.81
N HIS A 126 -4.10 0.02 13.61
CA HIS A 126 -4.53 -1.05 14.54
C HIS A 126 -3.91 -0.89 15.92
N LEU A 127 -2.60 -0.64 16.01
CA LEU A 127 -1.89 -0.44 17.28
C LEU A 127 -2.41 0.77 18.05
N LEU A 128 -2.74 1.87 17.37
CA LEU A 128 -3.37 3.04 18.00
C LEU A 128 -4.73 2.65 18.60
N LYS A 129 -5.58 1.97 17.83
CA LYS A 129 -6.89 1.52 18.28
C LYS A 129 -6.81 0.58 19.48
N GLU A 130 -5.95 -0.43 19.44
CA GLU A 130 -5.72 -1.38 20.54
C GLU A 130 -5.08 -0.70 21.77
N GLY A 131 -4.34 0.40 21.55
CA GLY A 131 -3.82 1.28 22.58
C GLY A 131 -4.84 2.25 23.18
N GLY A 132 -6.09 2.24 22.71
CA GLY A 132 -7.14 3.16 23.15
C GLY A 132 -7.01 4.58 22.60
N ILE A 133 -6.19 4.79 21.56
CA ILE A 133 -6.00 6.07 20.90
C ILE A 133 -6.85 6.11 19.63
N ALA A 134 -7.73 7.11 19.54
CA ALA A 134 -8.59 7.29 18.38
C ALA A 134 -7.75 7.53 17.11
N ALA A 135 -8.05 6.79 16.05
CA ALA A 135 -7.39 6.93 14.77
C ALA A 135 -8.33 6.56 13.62
N GLN A 136 -8.12 7.19 12.47
CA GLN A 136 -8.68 6.77 11.19
C GLN A 136 -7.55 6.50 10.19
N VAL A 137 -7.77 5.54 9.28
CA VAL A 137 -6.75 5.04 8.35
C VAL A 137 -7.19 5.27 6.91
N GLY A 138 -6.29 5.77 6.07
CA GLY A 138 -6.54 5.94 4.64
C GLY A 138 -5.29 6.39 3.87
N GLY A 139 -5.46 7.17 2.82
CA GLY A 139 -4.37 7.64 1.96
C GLY A 139 -4.41 7.02 0.56
N ASN A 140 -3.27 6.54 0.09
CA ASN A 140 -3.10 5.91 -1.21
C ASN A 140 -3.89 4.59 -1.38
N ILE A 141 -4.25 3.94 -0.27
CA ILE A 141 -5.07 2.72 -0.22
C ILE A 141 -6.21 2.92 0.76
N GLY A 142 -7.32 2.21 0.54
CA GLY A 142 -8.50 2.30 1.39
C GLY A 142 -9.26 3.59 1.10
N THR A 143 -9.44 4.44 2.10
CA THR A 143 -10.21 5.68 2.01
C THR A 143 -9.31 6.84 1.56
N PRO A 144 -9.65 7.58 0.49
CA PRO A 144 -8.90 8.78 0.10
C PRO A 144 -8.92 9.84 1.22
N PRO A 145 -7.85 10.62 1.42
CA PRO A 145 -7.81 11.65 2.47
C PRO A 145 -8.96 12.65 2.40
N ALA A 146 -9.43 13.01 1.20
CA ALA A 146 -10.55 13.91 1.03
C ALA A 146 -11.85 13.37 1.68
N ALA A 147 -12.10 12.06 1.56
CA ALA A 147 -13.25 11.40 2.17
C ALA A 147 -13.12 11.22 3.70
N MET A 148 -11.92 11.41 4.27
CA MET A 148 -11.66 11.32 5.71
C MET A 148 -11.90 12.66 6.43
N ALA A 149 -12.08 13.76 5.70
CA ALA A 149 -12.22 15.09 6.27
C ALA A 149 -13.44 15.21 7.19
N ALA A 150 -14.60 14.71 6.74
CA ALA A 150 -15.84 14.76 7.52
C ALA A 150 -15.74 14.01 8.86
N SER A 151 -15.05 12.87 8.90
CA SER A 151 -14.82 12.08 10.11
C SER A 151 -13.58 12.49 10.91
N SER A 152 -12.77 13.42 10.40
CA SER A 152 -11.57 13.91 11.09
C SER A 152 -11.93 14.70 12.35
N ARG A 153 -11.15 14.57 13.42
CA ARG A 153 -11.34 15.29 14.70
C ARG A 153 -9.98 15.71 15.28
N ASP A 154 -9.97 16.72 16.15
CA ASP A 154 -8.73 17.23 16.76
C ASP A 154 -8.08 16.24 17.73
N ASP A 155 -8.89 15.37 18.33
CA ASP A 155 -8.51 14.38 19.35
C ASP A 155 -8.15 13.00 18.78
N GLN A 156 -7.92 12.88 17.48
CA GLN A 156 -7.57 11.61 16.83
C GLN A 156 -6.41 11.73 15.85
N TRP A 157 -5.77 10.61 15.56
CA TRP A 157 -4.76 10.51 14.50
C TRP A 157 -5.38 10.24 13.12
N ASN A 158 -4.83 10.88 12.10
CA ASN A 158 -5.02 10.51 10.70
C ASN A 158 -3.81 9.70 10.24
N VAL A 159 -3.98 8.40 10.08
CA VAL A 159 -2.93 7.47 9.66
C VAL A 159 -3.00 7.32 8.14
N LEU A 160 -2.03 7.89 7.43
CA LEU A 160 -2.06 8.02 5.98
C LEU A 160 -0.94 7.21 5.31
N GLU A 161 -1.33 6.31 4.39
CA GLU A 161 -0.40 5.77 3.40
C GLU A 161 -0.13 6.84 2.34
N LEU A 162 1.13 7.24 2.13
CA LEU A 162 1.50 8.31 1.19
C LEU A 162 2.46 7.78 0.11
N SER A 163 2.02 7.85 -1.15
CA SER A 163 2.85 7.46 -2.31
C SER A 163 3.83 8.55 -2.72
N SER A 164 4.82 8.23 -3.56
CA SER A 164 5.72 9.25 -4.13
C SER A 164 4.96 10.23 -5.01
N PHE A 165 3.94 9.79 -5.75
CA PHE A 165 3.11 10.65 -6.59
C PHE A 165 2.28 11.65 -5.78
N GLN A 166 1.83 11.27 -4.58
CA GLN A 166 1.14 12.21 -3.68
C GLN A 166 2.13 13.20 -3.07
N LEU A 167 3.29 12.70 -2.62
CA LEU A 167 4.29 13.51 -1.93
C LEU A 167 5.01 14.49 -2.85
N GLU A 168 5.16 14.19 -4.15
CA GLU A 168 5.80 15.11 -5.12
C GLU A 168 5.11 16.48 -5.20
N MET A 169 3.80 16.51 -4.93
CA MET A 169 2.97 17.72 -4.91
C MET A 169 2.56 18.17 -3.48
N ALA A 170 3.10 17.53 -2.44
CA ALA A 170 2.86 17.94 -1.05
C ALA A 170 3.79 19.11 -0.68
N GLU A 171 3.24 20.29 -0.46
CA GLU A 171 3.97 21.53 -0.19
C GLU A 171 3.79 21.99 1.25
N THR A 172 2.57 21.96 1.78
CA THR A 172 2.26 22.46 3.13
C THR A 172 1.85 21.36 4.11
N VAL A 173 1.67 20.12 3.64
CA VAL A 173 1.35 18.97 4.49
C VAL A 173 2.41 18.81 5.59
N ARG A 174 1.98 18.88 6.85
CA ARG A 174 2.80 18.58 8.02
C ARG A 174 2.45 17.21 8.59
N VAL A 175 3.36 16.26 8.43
CA VAL A 175 3.25 14.91 8.99
C VAL A 175 3.99 14.87 10.33
N ARG A 176 3.26 14.79 11.45
CA ARG A 176 3.85 14.85 12.80
C ARG A 176 4.69 13.62 13.15
N ILE A 177 4.26 12.45 12.70
CA ILE A 177 5.04 11.21 12.80
C ILE A 177 5.14 10.63 11.40
N ALA A 178 6.32 10.71 10.78
CA ALA A 178 6.53 10.28 9.41
C ALA A 178 7.45 9.06 9.37
N ALA A 179 7.03 7.99 8.69
CA ALA A 179 7.84 6.80 8.47
C ALA A 179 8.27 6.69 7.01
N ALA A 180 9.57 6.50 6.76
CA ALA A 180 10.10 6.10 5.46
C ALA A 180 10.70 4.69 5.56
N LEU A 181 9.99 3.71 5.00
CA LEU A 181 10.29 2.29 5.24
C LEU A 181 11.50 1.77 4.46
N ASN A 182 11.60 2.16 3.19
CA ASN A 182 12.68 1.77 2.28
C ASN A 182 12.53 2.55 0.98
N VAL A 183 13.64 2.74 0.25
CA VAL A 183 13.64 3.21 -1.13
C VAL A 183 14.47 2.24 -1.97
N THR A 184 13.80 1.63 -2.94
CA THR A 184 14.36 0.72 -3.96
C THR A 184 13.81 1.13 -5.34
N PRO A 185 14.50 0.83 -6.45
CA PRO A 185 14.03 1.13 -7.81
C PRO A 185 12.58 0.68 -8.03
N ASP A 186 11.72 1.65 -8.37
CA ASP A 186 10.29 1.49 -8.57
C ASP A 186 9.77 2.78 -9.23
N HIS A 187 8.72 2.69 -10.06
CA HIS A 187 8.10 3.84 -10.75
C HIS A 187 9.07 4.80 -11.49
N LEU A 188 10.17 4.27 -12.04
CA LEU A 188 11.16 5.08 -12.75
C LEU A 188 10.66 5.59 -14.11
N ASP A 189 9.63 4.97 -14.66
CA ASP A 189 8.86 5.46 -15.81
C ASP A 189 8.23 6.84 -15.54
N ARG A 190 7.87 7.11 -14.29
CA ARG A 190 7.30 8.39 -13.83
C ARG A 190 8.37 9.34 -13.28
N HIS A 191 9.29 8.84 -12.46
CA HIS A 191 10.26 9.70 -11.76
C HIS A 191 11.56 9.91 -12.55
N GLY A 192 11.82 9.12 -13.59
CA GLY A 192 13.04 9.15 -14.39
C GLY A 192 14.24 8.49 -13.71
N THR A 193 14.57 8.90 -12.47
CA THR A 193 15.72 8.37 -11.72
C THR A 193 15.36 7.99 -10.28
N LEU A 194 16.19 7.15 -9.67
CA LEU A 194 16.02 6.72 -8.28
C LEU A 194 16.13 7.90 -7.31
N GLU A 195 16.98 8.88 -7.62
CA GLU A 195 17.20 10.09 -6.83
C GLU A 195 15.95 10.96 -6.82
N LYS A 196 15.31 11.17 -7.98
CA LYS A 196 14.04 11.90 -8.07
C LYS A 196 12.93 11.19 -7.31
N TYR A 197 12.85 9.86 -7.44
CA TYR A 197 11.89 9.04 -6.66
C TYR A 197 12.12 9.12 -5.15
N ALA A 198 13.38 9.09 -4.71
CA ALA A 198 13.76 9.26 -3.31
C ALA A 198 13.40 10.66 -2.80
N ALA A 199 13.73 11.69 -3.57
CA ALA A 199 13.41 13.08 -3.24
C ALA A 199 11.90 13.30 -3.11
N ALA A 200 11.09 12.70 -4.00
CA ALA A 200 9.63 12.75 -3.90
C ALA A 200 9.13 12.17 -2.56
N LYS A 201 9.63 11.01 -2.13
CA LYS A 201 9.26 10.42 -0.84
C LYS A 201 9.75 11.22 0.36
N GLN A 202 10.94 11.82 0.25
CA GLN A 202 11.53 12.62 1.31
C GLN A 202 10.67 13.83 1.71
N ARG A 203 9.84 14.34 0.79
CA ARG A 203 8.92 15.44 1.05
C ARG A 203 7.92 15.17 2.18
N ILE A 204 7.74 13.91 2.61
CA ILE A 204 6.96 13.58 3.81
C ILE A 204 7.49 14.29 5.07
N PHE A 205 8.78 14.63 5.10
CA PHE A 205 9.45 15.32 6.21
C PHE A 205 9.50 16.85 6.05
N LEU A 206 9.03 17.40 4.90
CA LEU A 206 9.29 18.77 4.47
C LEU A 206 8.88 19.83 5.50
N ASN A 207 7.71 19.67 6.12
CA ASN A 207 7.15 20.63 7.07
C ASN A 207 7.24 20.16 8.53
N GLN A 208 8.08 19.17 8.81
CA GLN A 208 8.32 18.74 10.18
C GLN A 208 9.07 19.79 10.99
N ARG A 209 8.85 19.76 12.31
CA ARG A 209 9.49 20.62 13.31
C ARG A 209 10.25 19.76 14.33
N ALA A 210 10.99 20.40 15.24
CA ALA A 210 11.81 19.73 16.25
C ALA A 210 11.01 18.84 17.23
N GLU A 211 9.71 19.12 17.42
CA GLU A 211 8.82 18.29 18.22
C GLU A 211 8.23 17.09 17.45
N ASP A 212 8.35 17.06 16.12
CA ASP A 212 7.86 15.97 15.27
C ASP A 212 8.88 14.81 15.25
N ALA A 213 8.46 13.66 14.71
CA ALA A 213 9.29 12.46 14.63
C ALA A 213 9.46 11.92 13.20
N ALA A 214 10.69 11.57 12.86
CA ALA A 214 11.06 10.87 11.63
C ALA A 214 11.49 9.43 11.96
N VAL A 215 10.68 8.46 11.55
CA VAL A 215 10.91 7.03 11.74
C VAL A 215 11.56 6.45 10.47
N LEU A 216 12.84 6.11 10.56
CA LEU A 216 13.67 5.78 9.39
C LEU A 216 14.26 4.37 9.49
N ASN A 217 14.32 3.67 8.36
CA ASN A 217 14.98 2.37 8.28
C ASN A 217 16.50 2.56 8.35
N HIS A 218 17.13 1.97 9.36
CA HIS A 218 18.56 2.01 9.52
C HIS A 218 19.30 1.08 8.54
N GLU A 219 18.66 0.08 7.92
CA GLU A 219 19.33 -0.82 6.97
C GLU A 219 19.34 -0.25 5.55
N ASN A 220 18.37 0.59 5.18
CA ASN A 220 18.29 1.20 3.85
C ASN A 220 19.09 2.51 3.78
N GLY A 221 20.13 2.54 2.94
CA GLY A 221 21.05 3.68 2.85
C GLY A 221 20.40 5.00 2.42
N ILE A 222 19.38 4.95 1.57
CA ILE A 222 18.66 6.14 1.11
C ILE A 222 17.83 6.73 2.25
N THR A 223 17.03 5.91 2.95
CA THR A 223 16.24 6.39 4.10
C THR A 223 17.11 6.84 5.25
N ARG A 224 18.28 6.21 5.48
CA ARG A 224 19.28 6.74 6.42
C ARG A 224 19.70 8.16 6.06
N GLY A 225 19.91 8.45 4.78
CA GLY A 225 20.30 9.77 4.29
C GLY A 225 19.24 10.86 4.52
N PHE A 226 17.97 10.50 4.74
CA PHE A 226 16.91 11.48 5.04
C PHE A 226 17.06 12.11 6.43
N ALA A 227 17.75 11.45 7.37
CA ALA A 227 17.97 11.96 8.73
C ALA A 227 18.69 13.31 8.75
N ALA A 228 19.59 13.56 7.79
CA ALA A 228 20.34 14.83 7.70
C ALA A 228 19.50 16.00 7.18
N GLN A 229 18.26 15.75 6.77
CA GLN A 229 17.46 16.68 5.97
C GLN A 229 16.06 16.92 6.57
N CYS A 230 15.77 16.35 7.74
CA CYS A 230 14.54 16.63 8.49
C CYS A 230 14.84 17.41 9.78
N ALA A 231 13.96 18.35 10.15
CA ALA A 231 14.06 19.06 11.43
C ALA A 231 13.54 18.22 12.62
N ALA A 232 12.86 17.10 12.35
CA ALA A 232 12.29 16.21 13.35
C ALA A 232 13.33 15.44 14.16
N GLN A 233 12.88 14.91 15.29
CA GLN A 233 13.62 13.91 16.03
C GLN A 233 13.67 12.59 15.26
N VAL A 234 14.89 12.10 15.00
CA VAL A 234 15.09 10.85 14.27
C VAL A 234 14.98 9.66 15.23
N HIS A 235 14.13 8.70 14.85
CA HIS A 235 13.97 7.40 15.47
C HIS A 235 14.25 6.32 14.44
N TRP A 236 15.14 5.39 14.77
CA TRP A 236 15.52 4.33 13.86
C TRP A 236 14.62 3.12 14.05
N PHE A 237 14.39 2.38 12.96
CA PHE A 237 14.05 0.98 13.07
C PHE A 237 15.06 0.09 12.35
N ASN A 238 15.33 -1.08 12.91
CA ASN A 238 16.36 -1.97 12.38
C ASN A 238 16.09 -3.44 12.73
N ALA A 239 15.86 -4.28 11.72
CA ALA A 239 15.76 -5.73 11.94
C ALA A 239 17.13 -6.41 11.97
N GLY A 240 18.20 -5.75 11.49
CA GLY A 240 19.55 -6.28 11.43
C GLY A 240 20.43 -6.01 12.67
N GLY A 241 19.92 -5.34 13.69
CA GLY A 241 20.65 -5.16 14.95
C GLY A 241 20.39 -3.84 15.67
N ARG A 242 21.13 -3.62 16.76
CA ARG A 242 20.96 -2.47 17.66
C ARG A 242 21.13 -1.12 16.96
N VAL A 243 20.32 -0.15 17.38
CA VAL A 243 20.42 1.28 17.01
C VAL A 243 20.44 2.14 18.27
N ALA A 244 20.82 3.41 18.13
CA ALA A 244 20.98 4.31 19.27
C ALA A 244 19.65 4.73 19.91
N ARG A 245 18.61 4.94 19.09
CA ARG A 245 17.27 5.39 19.49
C ARG A 245 16.23 4.82 18.53
N GLY A 246 15.11 4.32 19.06
CA GLY A 246 14.01 3.74 18.32
C GLY A 246 13.81 2.25 18.60
N PHE A 247 13.45 1.48 17.56
CA PHE A 247 12.97 0.10 17.69
C PHE A 247 13.84 -0.86 16.87
N TRP A 248 14.42 -1.89 17.48
CA TRP A 248 15.26 -2.85 16.76
C TRP A 248 15.02 -4.29 17.16
N MET A 249 15.60 -5.21 16.41
CA MET A 249 15.70 -6.61 16.77
C MET A 249 17.10 -6.92 17.31
N GLU A 250 17.17 -7.62 18.44
CA GLU A 250 18.40 -8.11 19.08
C GLU A 250 18.22 -9.60 19.38
N GLY A 251 18.90 -10.45 18.59
CA GLY A 251 18.62 -11.89 18.59
C GLY A 251 17.18 -12.18 18.16
N ALA A 252 16.39 -12.77 19.06
CA ALA A 252 14.97 -13.05 18.85
C ALA A 252 14.04 -12.03 19.52
N GLU A 253 14.58 -10.99 20.16
CA GLU A 253 13.79 -9.99 20.89
C GLU A 253 13.66 -8.69 20.08
N LEU A 254 12.47 -8.09 20.13
CA LEU A 254 12.22 -6.73 19.68
C LEU A 254 12.38 -5.80 20.88
N VAL A 255 13.18 -4.76 20.69
CA VAL A 255 13.63 -3.82 21.71
C VAL A 255 13.22 -2.40 21.31
N ALA A 256 12.75 -1.61 22.26
CA ALA A 256 12.38 -0.21 22.12
C ALA A 256 13.22 0.62 23.10
N ASP A 257 14.10 1.47 22.59
CA ASP A 257 14.99 2.33 23.40
C ASP A 257 15.67 1.60 24.58
N GLY A 258 16.11 0.36 24.33
CA GLY A 258 16.83 -0.49 25.30
C GLY A 258 15.96 -1.39 26.16
N ARG A 259 14.62 -1.34 25.99
CA ARG A 259 13.68 -2.20 26.70
C ARG A 259 13.07 -3.24 25.75
N ALA A 260 13.30 -4.52 26.02
CA ALA A 260 12.63 -5.61 25.32
C ALA A 260 11.11 -5.54 25.56
N TRP A 261 10.31 -5.75 24.51
CA TRP A 261 8.84 -5.64 24.60
C TRP A 261 8.08 -6.80 23.94
N MET A 262 8.71 -7.55 23.04
CA MET A 262 8.10 -8.67 22.31
C MET A 262 9.17 -9.60 21.76
N LYS A 263 8.87 -10.89 21.58
CA LYS A 263 9.73 -11.80 20.81
C LYS A 263 9.28 -11.86 19.35
N ALA A 264 10.22 -12.02 18.43
CA ALA A 264 9.95 -12.09 16.99
C ALA A 264 9.00 -13.25 16.63
N GLU A 265 9.09 -14.38 17.34
CA GLU A 265 8.23 -15.55 17.15
C GLU A 265 6.75 -15.31 17.49
N GLU A 266 6.44 -14.25 18.24
CA GLU A 266 5.07 -13.89 18.62
C GLU A 266 4.36 -13.07 17.54
N ILE A 267 5.09 -12.62 16.50
CA ILE A 267 4.54 -11.84 15.40
C ILE A 267 3.73 -12.79 14.50
N PRO A 268 2.42 -12.56 14.31
CA PRO A 268 1.60 -13.45 13.47
C PRO A 268 1.91 -13.31 11.96
N LEU A 269 2.55 -12.20 11.58
CA LEU A 269 2.95 -11.91 10.20
C LEU A 269 4.26 -12.63 9.84
N ARG A 270 4.29 -13.28 8.68
CA ARG A 270 5.47 -14.03 8.21
C ARG A 270 6.51 -13.17 7.50
N GLY A 271 7.77 -13.55 7.65
CA GLY A 271 8.89 -12.99 6.90
C GLY A 271 9.56 -11.78 7.56
N ARG A 272 10.87 -11.64 7.33
CA ARG A 272 11.70 -10.56 7.91
C ARG A 272 11.17 -9.16 7.58
N HIS A 273 10.67 -8.95 6.37
CA HIS A 273 10.09 -7.67 5.97
C HIS A 273 8.88 -7.27 6.83
N ASN A 274 8.16 -8.23 7.42
CA ASN A 274 7.09 -7.94 8.37
C ASN A 274 7.60 -7.62 9.77
N ILE A 275 8.76 -8.14 10.18
CA ILE A 275 9.46 -7.65 11.38
C ILE A 275 9.81 -6.18 11.21
N GLU A 276 10.33 -5.77 10.04
CA GLU A 276 10.60 -4.37 9.73
C GLU A 276 9.33 -3.50 9.80
N ASN A 277 8.22 -3.97 9.20
CA ASN A 277 6.92 -3.29 9.28
C ASN A 277 6.43 -3.16 10.73
N VAL A 278 6.60 -4.20 11.55
CA VAL A 278 6.23 -4.20 12.98
C VAL A 278 7.07 -3.19 13.75
N LEU A 279 8.40 -3.19 13.58
CA LEU A 279 9.28 -2.24 14.25
C LEU A 279 8.93 -0.80 13.88
N ALA A 280 8.70 -0.51 12.59
CA ALA A 280 8.32 0.81 12.12
C ALA A 280 6.95 1.25 12.65
N ALA A 281 5.92 0.40 12.54
CA ALA A 281 4.58 0.71 13.00
C ALA A 281 4.50 0.85 14.53
N ALA A 282 5.19 -0.03 15.28
CA ALA A 282 5.27 0.03 16.73
C ALA A 282 6.00 1.30 17.19
N CYS A 283 7.10 1.68 16.53
CA CYS A 283 7.77 2.95 16.79
C CYS A 283 6.82 4.14 16.59
N CYS A 284 6.10 4.19 15.46
CA CYS A 284 5.13 5.26 15.20
C CYS A 284 4.01 5.31 16.23
N ALA A 285 3.41 4.15 16.57
CA ALA A 285 2.33 4.07 17.56
C ALA A 285 2.81 4.43 18.97
N HIS A 286 4.03 4.03 19.33
CA HIS A 286 4.63 4.40 20.61
C HIS A 286 4.83 5.91 20.74
N LEU A 287 5.35 6.55 19.70
CA LEU A 287 5.54 8.00 19.63
C LEU A 287 4.21 8.76 19.64
N ALA A 288 3.13 8.13 19.19
CA ALA A 288 1.78 8.65 19.28
C ALA A 288 1.11 8.43 20.65
N GLY A 289 1.76 7.71 21.58
CA GLY A 289 1.35 7.55 22.98
C GLY A 289 0.98 6.12 23.41
N VAL A 290 1.11 5.11 22.54
CA VAL A 290 0.76 3.73 22.90
C VAL A 290 1.85 3.10 23.78
N PRO A 291 1.52 2.54 24.96
CA PRO A 291 2.50 1.87 25.82
C PRO A 291 2.96 0.54 25.22
N LEU A 292 4.21 0.12 25.51
CA LEU A 292 4.83 -1.09 24.94
C LEU A 292 4.00 -2.37 25.15
N GLU A 293 3.34 -2.48 26.30
CA GLU A 293 2.48 -3.61 26.64
C GLU A 293 1.25 -3.68 25.73
N ALA A 294 0.70 -2.53 25.34
CA ALA A 294 -0.40 -2.47 24.37
C ALA A 294 0.10 -2.71 22.93
N LEU A 295 1.33 -2.28 22.59
CA LEU A 295 1.94 -2.61 21.30
C LEU A 295 2.04 -4.11 21.10
N ARG A 296 2.58 -4.86 22.07
CA ARG A 296 2.70 -6.32 21.98
C ARG A 296 1.34 -6.97 21.71
N ARG A 297 0.32 -6.62 22.51
CA ARG A 297 -1.05 -7.16 22.32
C ARG A 297 -1.60 -6.80 20.95
N GLY A 298 -1.43 -5.56 20.52
CA GLY A 298 -1.91 -5.10 19.21
C GLY A 298 -1.21 -5.79 18.04
N VAL A 299 0.10 -6.05 18.12
CA VAL A 299 0.82 -6.81 17.09
C VAL A 299 0.29 -8.25 17.03
N MET A 300 0.09 -8.90 18.18
CA MET A 300 -0.43 -10.28 18.24
C MET A 300 -1.87 -10.40 17.73
N SER A 301 -2.69 -9.36 17.90
CA SER A 301 -4.09 -9.33 17.45
C SER A 301 -4.26 -8.82 16.01
N PHE A 302 -3.19 -8.37 15.35
CA PHE A 302 -3.29 -7.82 14.01
C PHE A 302 -3.59 -8.93 12.98
N PRO A 303 -4.74 -8.87 12.27
CA PRO A 303 -5.15 -9.94 11.35
C PRO A 303 -4.34 -9.99 10.04
N GLY A 304 -3.40 -9.07 9.85
CA GLY A 304 -2.77 -8.85 8.54
C GLY A 304 -3.60 -7.95 7.64
N VAL A 305 -3.10 -7.73 6.43
CA VAL A 305 -3.84 -7.01 5.39
C VAL A 305 -4.44 -8.04 4.45
N GLU A 306 -5.74 -7.90 4.17
CA GLU A 306 -6.43 -8.82 3.27
C GLU A 306 -5.69 -8.94 1.93
N HIS A 307 -5.53 -10.18 1.45
CA HIS A 307 -4.84 -10.51 0.20
C HIS A 307 -3.32 -10.26 0.17
N ARG A 308 -2.66 -10.05 1.33
CA ARG A 308 -1.20 -9.88 1.44
C ARG A 308 -0.58 -10.89 2.41
N ILE A 309 -0.18 -12.05 1.91
CA ILE A 309 0.26 -13.22 2.71
C ILE A 309 -0.70 -13.43 3.91
N GLU A 310 -2.00 -13.30 3.63
CA GLU A 310 -3.07 -13.39 4.63
C GLU A 310 -3.28 -14.86 4.99
N PHE A 311 -3.11 -15.21 6.26
CA PHE A 311 -3.50 -16.54 6.73
C PHE A 311 -5.02 -16.69 6.65
N VAL A 312 -5.49 -17.69 5.91
CA VAL A 312 -6.93 -17.93 5.70
C VAL A 312 -7.45 -18.93 6.71
N ARG A 313 -6.87 -20.14 6.73
CA ARG A 313 -7.30 -21.25 7.57
C ARG A 313 -6.25 -22.35 7.57
N ARG A 314 -6.23 -23.17 8.61
CA ARG A 314 -5.57 -24.47 8.62
C ARG A 314 -6.61 -25.57 8.41
N VAL A 315 -6.43 -26.44 7.42
CA VAL A 315 -7.31 -27.59 7.16
C VAL A 315 -6.45 -28.85 7.10
N ARG A 316 -6.75 -29.84 7.96
CA ARG A 316 -6.02 -31.13 8.03
C ARG A 316 -4.49 -30.95 8.17
N GLY A 317 -4.08 -29.95 8.97
CA GLY A 317 -2.67 -29.64 9.19
C GLY A 317 -1.98 -28.87 8.06
N VAL A 318 -2.69 -28.51 6.99
CA VAL A 318 -2.19 -27.70 5.87
C VAL A 318 -2.62 -26.25 6.07
N ASP A 319 -1.68 -25.31 5.96
CA ASP A 319 -1.99 -23.88 6.05
C ASP A 319 -2.32 -23.29 4.68
N TYR A 320 -3.33 -22.43 4.61
CA TYR A 320 -3.72 -21.73 3.39
C TYR A 320 -3.45 -20.24 3.52
N TYR A 321 -2.66 -19.67 2.59
CA TYR A 321 -2.32 -18.25 2.56
C TYR A 321 -2.79 -17.58 1.27
N ASN A 322 -3.43 -16.42 1.44
CA ASN A 322 -3.94 -15.57 0.37
C ASN A 322 -2.99 -14.40 0.14
N ASP A 323 -2.22 -14.46 -0.94
CA ASP A 323 -1.40 -13.34 -1.43
C ASP A 323 -1.84 -12.93 -2.85
N SER A 324 -3.16 -12.87 -3.09
CA SER A 324 -3.72 -12.51 -4.40
C SER A 324 -3.23 -11.15 -4.92
N LYS A 325 -2.75 -10.26 -4.04
CA LYS A 325 -2.14 -8.96 -4.41
C LYS A 325 -0.78 -9.10 -5.11
N ALA A 326 -0.14 -10.28 -5.07
CA ALA A 326 1.10 -10.57 -5.80
C ALA A 326 0.85 -10.70 -7.33
N THR A 327 0.54 -9.57 -7.96
CA THR A 327 0.18 -9.47 -9.39
C THR A 327 1.36 -9.28 -10.33
N ASN A 328 2.59 -9.50 -9.84
CA ASN A 328 3.84 -9.48 -10.60
C ASN A 328 4.86 -10.45 -9.96
N VAL A 329 5.93 -10.76 -10.70
CA VAL A 329 6.95 -11.75 -10.32
C VAL A 329 7.68 -11.36 -9.03
N ASP A 330 8.08 -10.10 -8.86
CA ASP A 330 8.79 -9.64 -7.66
C ASP A 330 7.97 -9.79 -6.37
N ALA A 331 6.65 -9.58 -6.46
CA ALA A 331 5.76 -9.78 -5.31
C ALA A 331 5.68 -11.26 -4.94
N THR A 332 5.59 -12.15 -5.93
CA THR A 332 5.60 -13.60 -5.70
C THR A 332 6.94 -14.08 -5.13
N ILE A 333 8.08 -13.54 -5.58
CA ILE A 333 9.41 -13.82 -4.99
C ILE A 333 9.38 -13.55 -3.48
N LYS A 334 8.94 -12.35 -3.07
CA LYS A 334 8.85 -11.98 -1.64
C LYS A 334 7.90 -12.88 -0.85
N ALA A 335 6.81 -13.32 -1.48
CA ALA A 335 5.89 -14.26 -0.88
C ALA A 335 6.58 -15.60 -0.61
N LEU A 336 7.27 -16.18 -1.60
CA LEU A 336 7.99 -17.45 -1.47
C LEU A 336 9.12 -17.37 -0.44
N GLU A 337 9.84 -16.25 -0.37
CA GLU A 337 10.90 -16.02 0.61
C GLU A 337 10.41 -16.04 2.07
N SER A 338 9.11 -15.82 2.28
CA SER A 338 8.47 -15.75 3.60
C SER A 338 8.15 -17.11 4.23
N PHE A 339 8.40 -18.21 3.50
CA PHE A 339 8.13 -19.56 3.96
C PHE A 339 9.36 -20.45 3.82
N GLU A 340 9.59 -21.35 4.77
CA GLU A 340 10.78 -22.21 4.79
C GLU A 340 10.75 -23.33 3.74
N GLY A 341 9.56 -23.78 3.32
CA GLY A 341 9.39 -24.84 2.32
C GLY A 341 8.00 -25.47 2.37
N GLY A 342 7.82 -26.60 1.66
CA GLY A 342 6.56 -27.35 1.64
C GLY A 342 5.43 -26.66 0.87
N LEU A 343 5.78 -25.82 -0.11
CA LEU A 343 4.82 -24.94 -0.76
C LEU A 343 4.09 -25.59 -1.94
N TRP A 344 2.77 -25.47 -1.94
CA TRP A 344 1.88 -25.67 -3.09
C TRP A 344 1.48 -24.30 -3.62
N VAL A 345 2.18 -23.82 -4.63
CA VAL A 345 2.11 -22.42 -5.07
C VAL A 345 1.12 -22.29 -6.22
N ILE A 346 0.07 -21.49 -6.05
CA ILE A 346 -0.87 -21.19 -7.13
C ILE A 346 -0.34 -20.01 -7.95
N LEU A 347 -0.02 -20.24 -9.22
CA LEU A 347 0.53 -19.28 -10.17
C LEU A 347 -0.44 -19.07 -11.34
N GLY A 348 -0.49 -17.85 -11.89
CA GLY A 348 -1.18 -17.58 -13.14
C GLY A 348 -2.34 -16.58 -13.07
N GLY A 349 -2.94 -16.35 -14.24
CA GLY A 349 -3.88 -15.26 -14.51
C GLY A 349 -3.60 -14.60 -15.86
N LEU A 350 -3.81 -13.28 -15.94
CA LEU A 350 -3.48 -12.47 -17.12
C LEU A 350 -2.01 -12.05 -17.10
N ASP A 351 -1.26 -12.54 -18.09
CA ASP A 351 0.14 -12.17 -18.29
C ASP A 351 0.30 -10.70 -18.66
N LYS A 352 1.36 -10.07 -18.14
CA LYS A 352 1.76 -8.70 -18.45
C LYS A 352 3.06 -8.65 -19.24
N LYS A 353 3.34 -9.68 -20.05
CA LYS A 353 4.64 -9.91 -20.72
C LYS A 353 5.78 -10.03 -19.71
N SER A 354 5.53 -10.71 -18.60
CA SER A 354 6.48 -10.85 -17.50
C SER A 354 7.48 -11.98 -17.74
N ASP A 355 8.69 -11.83 -17.20
CA ASP A 355 9.65 -12.93 -17.14
C ASP A 355 9.49 -13.68 -15.80
N TYR A 356 9.06 -14.94 -15.89
CA TYR A 356 8.80 -15.80 -14.71
C TYR A 356 10.04 -16.60 -14.27
N ARG A 357 11.11 -16.65 -15.08
CA ARG A 357 12.34 -17.39 -14.77
C ARG A 357 12.99 -17.02 -13.42
N PRO A 358 12.91 -15.77 -12.92
CA PRO A 358 13.39 -15.44 -11.58
C PRO A 358 12.76 -16.24 -10.44
N LEU A 359 11.59 -16.86 -10.64
CA LEU A 359 10.96 -17.72 -9.62
C LEU A 359 11.64 -19.08 -9.47
N ARG A 360 12.39 -19.55 -10.48
CA ARG A 360 12.92 -20.93 -10.54
C ARG A 360 13.72 -21.32 -9.28
N PRO A 361 14.70 -20.54 -8.81
CA PRO A 361 15.53 -20.95 -7.68
C PRO A 361 14.72 -21.12 -6.38
N LEU A 362 13.68 -20.29 -6.19
CA LEU A 362 12.83 -20.36 -5.00
C LEU A 362 11.83 -21.51 -5.08
N LEU A 363 11.28 -21.77 -6.27
CA LEU A 363 10.39 -22.91 -6.48
C LEU A 363 11.15 -24.23 -6.31
N GLU A 364 12.36 -24.35 -6.88
CA GLU A 364 13.25 -25.51 -6.71
C GLU A 364 13.56 -25.77 -5.24
N ALA A 365 13.85 -24.71 -4.48
CA ALA A 365 14.24 -24.84 -3.07
C ALA A 365 13.07 -25.07 -2.11
N ARG A 366 11.87 -24.55 -2.41
CA ARG A 366 10.78 -24.41 -1.41
C ARG A 366 9.45 -25.04 -1.83
N ALA A 367 9.21 -25.26 -3.11
CA ALA A 367 7.91 -25.70 -3.61
C ALA A 367 7.86 -27.21 -3.88
N LYS A 368 6.76 -27.83 -3.49
CA LYS A 368 6.38 -29.19 -3.86
C LYS A 368 5.72 -29.24 -5.23
N ALA A 369 4.91 -28.23 -5.55
CA ALA A 369 4.25 -28.08 -6.84
C ALA A 369 3.90 -26.61 -7.14
N ALA A 370 3.87 -26.26 -8.42
CA ALA A 370 3.23 -25.07 -8.94
C ALA A 370 1.90 -25.43 -9.62
N LEU A 371 0.82 -24.83 -9.15
CA LEU A 371 -0.56 -25.06 -9.57
C LEU A 371 -0.97 -23.91 -10.51
N LEU A 372 -0.97 -24.17 -11.80
CA LEU A 372 -1.12 -23.15 -12.83
C LEU A 372 -2.59 -22.89 -13.16
N ILE A 373 -3.00 -21.62 -13.14
CA ILE A 373 -4.35 -21.15 -13.44
C ILE A 373 -4.33 -20.05 -14.52
N GLY A 374 -5.48 -19.82 -15.14
CA GLY A 374 -5.68 -18.68 -16.03
C GLY A 374 -4.90 -18.72 -17.34
N SER A 375 -4.98 -17.62 -18.08
CA SER A 375 -4.48 -17.54 -19.47
C SER A 375 -2.96 -17.65 -19.61
N ALA A 376 -2.19 -17.31 -18.57
CA ALA A 376 -0.73 -17.32 -18.58
C ALA A 376 -0.12 -18.72 -18.41
N THR A 377 -0.94 -19.76 -18.23
CA THR A 377 -0.52 -21.13 -17.87
C THR A 377 0.65 -21.63 -18.73
N GLU A 378 0.55 -21.61 -20.05
CA GLU A 378 1.60 -22.17 -20.91
C GLU A 378 2.87 -21.33 -20.96
N ILE A 379 2.76 -20.00 -20.83
CA ILE A 379 3.92 -19.10 -20.76
C ILE A 379 4.71 -19.37 -19.47
N ILE A 380 3.99 -19.47 -18.34
CA ILE A 380 4.59 -19.80 -17.04
C ILE A 380 5.23 -21.19 -17.09
N ALA A 381 4.52 -22.19 -17.64
CA ALA A 381 5.03 -23.55 -17.77
C ALA A 381 6.34 -23.60 -18.58
N GLY A 382 6.41 -22.90 -19.71
CA GLY A 382 7.62 -22.82 -20.53
C GLY A 382 8.79 -22.14 -19.79
N HIS A 383 8.53 -21.05 -19.06
CA HIS A 383 9.59 -20.36 -18.30
C HIS A 383 10.11 -21.17 -17.10
N LEU A 384 9.24 -21.96 -16.48
CA LEU A 384 9.53 -22.74 -15.27
C LEU A 384 9.83 -24.21 -15.53
N GLU A 385 9.97 -24.62 -16.79
CA GLU A 385 10.27 -26.00 -17.15
C GLU A 385 11.51 -26.54 -16.41
N GLY A 386 11.33 -27.70 -15.78
CA GLY A 386 12.37 -28.38 -15.00
C GLY A 386 12.62 -27.84 -13.59
N SER A 387 11.95 -26.75 -13.16
CA SER A 387 12.18 -26.16 -11.82
C SER A 387 11.35 -26.80 -10.71
N VAL A 388 10.11 -27.19 -10.98
CA VAL A 388 9.21 -27.81 -10.00
C VAL A 388 8.16 -28.64 -10.72
N ARG A 389 7.53 -29.60 -10.02
CA ARG A 389 6.31 -30.25 -10.52
C ARG A 389 5.26 -29.18 -10.84
N MET A 390 4.71 -29.21 -12.05
CA MET A 390 3.69 -28.25 -12.49
C MET A 390 2.40 -28.95 -12.87
N GLU A 391 1.29 -28.40 -12.40
CA GLU A 391 -0.05 -28.93 -12.62
C GLU A 391 -0.92 -27.87 -13.29
N ARG A 392 -1.51 -28.20 -14.44
CA ARG A 392 -2.37 -27.28 -15.21
C ARG A 392 -3.79 -27.37 -14.67
N CYS A 393 -4.10 -26.57 -13.65
CA CYS A 393 -5.39 -26.60 -12.97
C CYS A 393 -6.47 -25.81 -13.70
N GLY A 394 -6.09 -24.81 -14.50
CA GLY A 394 -7.02 -23.98 -15.26
C GLY A 394 -7.69 -22.91 -14.40
N ASP A 395 -8.28 -23.28 -13.26
CA ASP A 395 -8.92 -22.36 -12.34
C ASP A 395 -8.54 -22.58 -10.86
N LEU A 396 -8.93 -21.62 -10.04
CA LEU A 396 -8.61 -21.56 -8.63
C LEU A 396 -9.24 -22.70 -7.82
N ALA A 397 -10.46 -23.12 -8.18
CA ALA A 397 -11.16 -24.18 -7.48
C ALA A 397 -10.46 -25.53 -7.68
N SER A 398 -10.06 -25.81 -8.93
CA SER A 398 -9.32 -27.00 -9.31
C SER A 398 -7.94 -27.04 -8.66
N ALA A 399 -7.24 -25.90 -8.61
CA ALA A 399 -5.96 -25.79 -7.92
C ALA A 399 -6.08 -26.09 -6.41
N VAL A 400 -7.05 -25.47 -5.72
CA VAL A 400 -7.27 -25.71 -4.29
C VAL A 400 -7.71 -27.16 -4.02
N ALA A 401 -8.56 -27.73 -4.86
CA ALA A 401 -9.01 -29.12 -4.72
C ALA A 401 -7.85 -30.12 -4.90
N LEU A 402 -6.97 -29.88 -5.87
CA LEU A 402 -5.76 -30.68 -6.06
C LEU A 402 -4.83 -30.59 -4.85
N ALA A 403 -4.56 -29.37 -4.37
CA ALA A 403 -3.74 -29.15 -3.18
C ALA A 403 -4.34 -29.83 -1.94
N ALA A 404 -5.65 -29.69 -1.71
CA ALA A 404 -6.34 -30.30 -0.57
C ALA A 404 -6.31 -31.84 -0.58
N ARG A 405 -6.14 -32.46 -1.75
CA ARG A 405 -6.04 -33.92 -1.89
C ARG A 405 -4.62 -34.44 -1.64
N GLU A 406 -3.59 -33.68 -2.04
CA GLU A 406 -2.21 -34.19 -2.09
C GLU A 406 -1.28 -33.57 -1.04
N ALA A 407 -1.57 -32.37 -0.56
CA ALA A 407 -0.78 -31.71 0.48
C ALA A 407 -0.86 -32.48 1.81
N GLN A 408 0.26 -32.50 2.53
CA GLN A 408 0.41 -33.23 3.79
C GLN A 408 0.41 -32.28 4.99
N PRO A 409 0.08 -32.74 6.21
CA PRO A 409 0.21 -31.93 7.41
C PRO A 409 1.60 -31.28 7.52
N GLY A 410 1.64 -29.97 7.77
CA GLY A 410 2.84 -29.14 7.73
C GLY A 410 3.08 -28.41 6.41
N ASP A 411 2.41 -28.80 5.32
CA ASP A 411 2.48 -28.09 4.04
C ASP A 411 1.73 -26.76 4.07
N THR A 412 2.04 -25.91 3.08
CA THR A 412 1.36 -24.64 2.87
C THR A 412 0.86 -24.52 1.43
N VAL A 413 -0.41 -24.15 1.27
CA VAL A 413 -0.99 -23.72 -0.01
C VAL A 413 -0.94 -22.20 -0.09
N LEU A 414 -0.20 -21.68 -1.06
CA LEU A 414 0.05 -20.25 -1.22
C LEU A 414 -0.53 -19.75 -2.54
N LEU A 415 -1.53 -18.88 -2.48
CA LEU A 415 -1.96 -18.10 -3.64
C LEU A 415 -1.03 -16.90 -3.83
N ALA A 416 -0.02 -17.01 -4.71
CA ALA A 416 0.90 -15.92 -5.05
C ALA A 416 1.08 -15.82 -6.58
N PRO A 417 0.07 -15.31 -7.31
CA PRO A 417 -0.17 -15.65 -8.70
C PRO A 417 0.85 -15.12 -9.72
N ALA A 418 1.68 -14.15 -9.39
CA ALA A 418 2.60 -13.43 -10.28
C ALA A 418 1.93 -12.72 -11.48
N CYS A 419 0.60 -12.79 -11.62
CA CYS A 419 -0.17 -12.26 -12.74
C CYS A 419 -1.33 -11.35 -12.30
N ALA A 420 -1.80 -10.49 -13.22
CA ALA A 420 -3.10 -9.84 -13.06
C ALA A 420 -4.23 -10.87 -13.01
N SER A 421 -5.40 -10.47 -12.51
CA SER A 421 -6.55 -11.37 -12.33
C SER A 421 -7.62 -11.24 -13.42
N PHE A 422 -7.46 -10.29 -14.35
CA PHE A 422 -8.53 -9.81 -15.24
C PHE A 422 -9.00 -10.81 -16.30
N ASP A 423 -8.32 -11.95 -16.45
CA ASP A 423 -8.72 -13.04 -17.32
C ASP A 423 -9.87 -13.88 -16.72
N GLN A 424 -9.92 -14.01 -15.39
CA GLN A 424 -10.91 -14.84 -14.68
C GLN A 424 -11.71 -14.08 -13.60
N PHE A 425 -11.28 -12.87 -13.21
CA PHE A 425 -11.85 -12.10 -12.11
C PHE A 425 -11.88 -10.59 -12.40
N SER A 426 -12.83 -9.87 -11.82
CA SER A 426 -12.93 -8.41 -11.91
C SER A 426 -11.81 -7.63 -11.19
N GLY A 427 -10.98 -8.30 -10.39
CA GLY A 427 -9.87 -7.69 -9.66
C GLY A 427 -9.20 -8.69 -8.73
N TYR A 428 -8.01 -8.34 -8.21
CA TYR A 428 -7.27 -9.25 -7.33
C TYR A 428 -8.00 -9.46 -6.00
N GLU A 429 -8.79 -8.48 -5.56
CA GLU A 429 -9.65 -8.61 -4.38
C GLU A 429 -10.75 -9.65 -4.62
N HIS A 430 -11.35 -9.67 -5.81
CA HIS A 430 -12.32 -10.71 -6.18
C HIS A 430 -11.66 -12.10 -6.20
N ARG A 431 -10.49 -12.24 -6.85
CA ARG A 431 -9.71 -13.49 -6.82
C ARG A 431 -9.36 -13.95 -5.40
N GLY A 432 -8.93 -13.02 -4.54
CA GLY A 432 -8.54 -13.31 -3.17
C GLY A 432 -9.73 -13.71 -2.29
N ARG A 433 -10.92 -13.10 -2.49
CA ARG A 433 -12.16 -13.54 -1.82
C ARG A 433 -12.65 -14.89 -2.33
N ALA A 434 -12.54 -15.15 -3.64
CA ALA A 434 -12.86 -16.46 -4.21
C ALA A 434 -11.98 -17.56 -3.60
N PHE A 435 -10.68 -17.32 -3.45
CA PHE A 435 -9.78 -18.24 -2.75
C PHE A 435 -10.27 -18.55 -1.33
N LYS A 436 -10.56 -17.50 -0.54
CA LYS A 436 -11.06 -17.65 0.83
C LYS A 436 -12.36 -18.45 0.89
N GLN A 437 -13.29 -18.20 -0.03
CA GLN A 437 -14.56 -18.94 -0.11
C GLN A 437 -14.33 -20.43 -0.42
N ILE A 438 -13.46 -20.74 -1.39
CA ILE A 438 -13.13 -22.13 -1.75
C ILE A 438 -12.47 -22.84 -0.57
N VAL A 439 -11.51 -22.19 0.10
CA VAL A 439 -10.81 -22.74 1.28
C VAL A 439 -11.77 -22.93 2.46
N ALA A 440 -12.72 -22.02 2.67
CA ALA A 440 -13.74 -22.14 3.72
C ALA A 440 -14.65 -23.36 3.50
N GLY A 441 -14.89 -23.75 2.25
CA GLY A 441 -15.67 -24.93 1.87
C GLY A 441 -14.95 -26.28 2.06
N LEU A 442 -13.67 -26.28 2.43
CA LEU A 442 -12.94 -27.52 2.69
C LEU A 442 -13.38 -28.13 4.04
N GLU A 443 -13.65 -29.43 4.04
CA GLU A 443 -14.08 -30.17 5.23
C GLU A 443 -12.93 -30.40 6.23
N GLU A 444 -13.10 -29.89 7.46
CA GLU A 444 -12.47 -30.43 8.67
C GLU A 444 -13.20 -31.75 8.98
N ARG A 445 -12.51 -32.90 8.98
CA ARG A 445 -13.11 -34.09 9.59
C ARG A 445 -12.79 -34.08 11.07
N GLY A 446 -13.85 -34.28 11.87
CA GLY A 446 -13.81 -34.33 13.34
C GLY A 446 -13.17 -35.58 13.91
#